data_AF-A0A428QE18-F1
#
_entry.id   AF-A0A428QE18-F1
#
_cell.length_a   1.000
_cell.length_b   1.000
_cell.length_c   1.000
_cell.angle_alpha   90.00
_cell.angle_beta   90.00
_cell.angle_gamma   90.00
#
_symmetry.space_group_name_H-M   'P 1'
#
loop_
_entity.id
_entity.type
_entity.pdbx_description
1 polymer ?
#
loop_
_entity_poly.entity_id
_entity_poly.type
_entity_poly.pdbx_seq_one_letter_code
_entity_poly.pdbx_strand_id
1 'polypeptide(L)'
;MTQLVALALHHRDNFSRGRSRKVFGYEAYHWGIIVMPEPSEGQDCYAYDATDASEIDPVTFRMNNPSMDWWFRVKENIDPTLSTKLIGRIVIGQVPDGVSSADLRSLFERVDLPVKNRHPQQSCVTWTLNAIQALQRQGWVGYPGFNYNN
;
A
#
# COMPACT_ATOMS: atom_id res chain seq x y z
N MET A 1 -12.91 -15.82 -9.05
CA MET A 1 -12.40 -14.89 -10.07
C MET A 1 -11.02 -14.45 -9.64
N THR A 2 -10.04 -14.59 -10.53
CA THR A 2 -8.66 -14.17 -10.33
C THR A 2 -8.63 -12.67 -10.02
N GLN A 3 -7.85 -12.28 -9.02
CA GLN A 3 -7.70 -10.87 -8.64
C GLN A 3 -6.30 -10.40 -9.00
N LEU A 4 -6.18 -9.22 -9.62
CA LEU A 4 -4.90 -8.59 -9.90
C LEU A 4 -4.33 -7.95 -8.64
N VAL A 5 -3.03 -8.06 -8.47
CA VAL A 5 -2.26 -7.38 -7.43
C VAL A 5 -1.50 -6.23 -8.08
N ALA A 6 -1.73 -5.01 -7.61
CA ALA A 6 -1.10 -3.81 -8.11
C ALA A 6 -0.35 -3.05 -7.01
N LEU A 7 0.86 -2.60 -7.34
CA LEU A 7 1.58 -1.60 -6.56
C LEU A 7 0.99 -0.22 -6.86
N ALA A 8 0.53 0.49 -5.84
CA ALA A 8 -0.12 1.79 -5.98
C ALA A 8 0.74 2.92 -5.41
N LEU A 9 0.84 4.02 -6.16
CA LEU A 9 1.60 5.21 -5.79
C LEU A 9 0.65 6.40 -5.61
N HIS A 10 0.70 7.04 -4.45
CA HIS A 10 -0.14 8.17 -4.12
C HIS A 10 0.68 9.41 -3.75
N HIS A 11 0.16 10.58 -4.13
CA HIS A 11 0.68 11.87 -3.71
C HIS A 11 0.45 12.11 -2.20
N ARG A 12 1.48 12.60 -1.49
CA ARG A 12 1.48 12.99 -0.06
C ARG A 12 1.52 14.51 0.11
N ASP A 13 0.66 15.21 -0.63
CA ASP A 13 0.46 16.65 -0.52
C ASP A 13 1.79 17.43 -0.61
N ASN A 14 2.15 18.18 0.43
CA ASN A 14 3.37 18.99 0.43
C ASN A 14 4.66 18.15 0.38
N PHE A 15 4.63 16.89 0.82
CA PHE A 15 5.80 16.01 0.76
C PHE A 15 6.18 15.62 -0.67
N SER A 16 5.18 15.45 -1.54
CA SER A 16 5.39 15.08 -2.94
C SER A 16 5.77 16.24 -3.87
N ARG A 17 5.98 17.45 -3.33
CA ARG A 17 6.25 18.67 -4.10
C ARG A 17 7.58 19.33 -3.72
N GLY A 18 8.09 20.14 -4.64
CA GLY A 18 9.22 21.06 -4.40
C GLY A 18 10.46 20.41 -3.79
N ARG A 19 11.02 21.07 -2.76
CA ARG A 19 12.24 20.62 -2.06
C ARG A 19 12.01 19.32 -1.30
N SER A 20 10.84 19.14 -0.67
CA SER A 20 10.50 17.93 0.09
C SER A 20 10.56 16.69 -0.80
N ARG A 21 10.01 16.75 -2.02
CA ARG A 21 10.11 15.66 -2.99
C ARG A 21 11.55 15.26 -3.27
N LYS A 22 12.44 16.24 -3.45
CA LYS A 22 13.86 15.99 -3.75
C LYS A 22 14.60 15.36 -2.56
N VAL A 23 14.24 15.73 -1.34
CA VAL A 23 14.85 15.22 -0.11
C VAL A 23 14.38 13.80 0.20
N PHE A 24 13.08 13.56 0.16
CA PHE A 24 12.49 12.26 0.52
C PHE A 24 12.53 11.23 -0.61
N GLY A 25 12.78 11.65 -1.86
CA GLY A 25 12.88 10.74 -3.00
C GLY A 25 11.60 9.91 -3.17
N TYR A 26 11.73 8.58 -3.11
CA TYR A 26 10.58 7.67 -3.20
C TYR A 26 9.64 7.77 -1.98
N GLU A 27 10.15 8.15 -0.80
CA GLU A 27 9.35 8.32 0.43
C GLU A 27 8.52 9.62 0.42
N ALA A 28 8.74 10.48 -0.59
CA ALA A 28 7.91 11.65 -0.83
C ALA A 28 6.48 11.28 -1.23
N TYR A 29 6.23 10.01 -1.57
CA TYR A 29 4.95 9.46 -1.99
C TYR A 29 4.50 8.37 -1.01
N HIS A 30 3.20 8.06 -1.03
CA HIS A 30 2.63 6.99 -0.23
C HIS A 30 2.46 5.75 -1.10
N TRP A 31 3.01 4.64 -0.62
CA TRP A 31 3.01 3.37 -1.33
C TRP A 31 2.06 2.39 -0.63
N GLY A 32 1.44 1.53 -1.41
CA GLY A 32 0.55 0.49 -0.92
C GLY A 32 0.26 -0.56 -1.98
N ILE A 33 -0.51 -1.57 -1.61
CA ILE A 33 -0.98 -2.62 -2.50
C ILE A 33 -2.47 -2.43 -2.74
N ILE A 34 -2.90 -2.52 -3.99
CA ILE A 34 -4.31 -2.63 -4.38
C ILE A 34 -4.53 -4.04 -4.92
N VAL A 35 -5.57 -4.70 -4.44
CA VAL A 35 -6.08 -5.95 -5.01
C VAL A 35 -7.44 -5.66 -5.65
N MET A 36 -7.60 -6.08 -6.90
CA MET A 36 -8.77 -5.74 -7.72
C MET A 36 -9.20 -6.91 -8.60
N PRO A 37 -10.51 -7.10 -8.86
CA PRO A 37 -10.96 -8.05 -9.86
C PRO A 37 -10.61 -7.58 -11.28
N GLU A 38 -10.66 -8.51 -12.24
CA GLU A 38 -10.52 -8.22 -13.67
C GLU A 38 -11.74 -8.76 -14.44
N PRO A 39 -12.60 -7.90 -15.02
CA PRO A 39 -12.57 -6.43 -14.92
C PRO A 39 -12.97 -5.93 -13.53
N SER A 40 -12.54 -4.72 -13.18
CA SER A 40 -13.03 -3.99 -11.99
C SER A 40 -14.13 -3.02 -12.40
N GLU A 41 -15.24 -3.06 -11.66
CA GLU A 41 -16.50 -2.37 -11.96
C GLU A 41 -16.85 -1.33 -10.87
N GLY A 42 -15.83 -0.71 -10.27
CA GLY A 42 -15.99 0.42 -9.36
C GLY A 42 -15.50 0.11 -7.94
N GLN A 43 -16.42 0.10 -6.98
CA GLN A 43 -16.13 -0.06 -5.54
C GLN A 43 -15.94 -1.53 -5.13
N ASP A 44 -15.02 -2.21 -5.80
CA ASP A 44 -14.77 -3.65 -5.64
C ASP A 44 -13.31 -3.98 -5.29
N CYS A 45 -12.47 -2.95 -5.12
CA CYS A 45 -11.06 -3.12 -4.83
C CYS A 45 -10.78 -3.03 -3.32
N TYR A 46 -9.65 -3.61 -2.93
CA TYR A 46 -9.10 -3.51 -1.58
C TYR A 46 -7.75 -2.81 -1.64
N ALA A 47 -7.50 -1.85 -0.76
CA ALA A 47 -6.18 -1.26 -0.58
C ALA A 47 -5.59 -1.58 0.80
N TYR A 48 -4.30 -1.88 0.80
CA TYR A 48 -3.51 -2.26 1.95
C TYR A 48 -2.27 -1.36 2.04
N ASP A 49 -2.07 -0.71 3.18
CA ASP A 49 -0.88 0.08 3.43
C ASP A 49 -0.46 0.09 4.91
N ALA A 50 0.77 0.53 5.17
CA ALA A 50 1.18 0.99 6.48
C ALA A 50 1.21 2.52 6.49
N THR A 51 0.67 3.13 7.53
CA THR A 51 0.62 4.58 7.65
C THR A 51 0.86 5.01 9.10
N ASP A 52 1.49 6.17 9.25
CA ASP A 52 1.67 6.91 10.51
C ASP A 52 0.86 8.21 10.51
N ALA A 53 -0.15 8.31 9.63
CA ALA A 53 -0.90 9.54 9.40
C ALA A 53 -1.37 10.13 10.73
N SER A 54 -1.20 11.45 10.89
CA SER A 54 -1.78 12.16 12.01
C SER A 54 -2.51 13.37 11.48
N GLU A 55 -3.75 13.50 11.90
CA GLU A 55 -4.64 14.60 11.54
C GLU A 55 -5.12 15.27 12.82
N ILE A 56 -5.42 16.57 12.71
CA ILE A 56 -6.06 17.32 13.80
C ILE A 56 -7.56 17.06 13.68
N ASP A 57 -8.15 16.49 14.72
CA ASP A 57 -9.59 16.40 14.86
C ASP A 57 -10.17 17.82 14.90
N PRO A 58 -11.05 18.20 13.96
CA PRO A 58 -11.58 19.56 13.87
C PRO A 58 -12.53 19.93 15.01
N VAL A 59 -13.06 18.94 15.74
CA VAL A 59 -13.96 19.13 16.88
C VAL A 59 -13.17 19.29 18.16
N THR A 60 -12.20 18.39 18.40
CA THR A 60 -11.44 18.38 19.66
C THR A 60 -10.14 19.18 19.58
N PHE A 61 -9.70 19.58 18.39
CA PHE A 61 -8.41 20.21 18.08
C PHE A 61 -7.19 19.40 18.57
N ARG A 62 -7.36 18.09 18.75
CA ARG A 62 -6.30 17.17 19.16
C ARG A 62 -5.83 16.33 17.98
N MET A 63 -4.56 15.96 18.00
CA MET A 63 -4.03 15.00 17.05
C MET A 63 -4.56 13.61 17.38
N ASN A 64 -5.02 12.88 16.37
CA ASN A 64 -5.48 11.50 16.52
C ASN A 64 -4.34 10.48 16.67
N ASN A 65 -3.14 10.80 16.18
CA ASN A 65 -1.92 10.00 16.31
C ASN A 65 -0.71 10.88 16.66
N PRO A 66 -0.69 11.52 17.84
CA PRO A 66 0.37 12.45 18.21
C PRO A 66 1.76 11.81 18.27
N SER A 67 1.83 10.52 18.57
CA SER A 67 3.06 9.74 18.58
C SER A 67 3.57 9.43 17.16
N MET A 68 2.73 9.56 16.12
CA MET A 68 3.00 9.11 14.75
C MET A 68 3.24 7.59 14.66
N ASP A 69 2.59 6.79 15.52
CA ASP A 69 2.76 5.33 15.48
C ASP A 69 2.29 4.76 14.15
N TRP A 70 3.04 3.79 13.62
CA TRP A 70 2.68 3.08 12.41
C TRP A 70 1.56 2.09 12.73
N TRP A 71 0.56 2.00 11.85
CA TRP A 71 -0.42 0.93 11.85
C TRP A 71 -0.67 0.42 10.44
N PHE A 72 -1.14 -0.82 10.38
CA PHE A 72 -1.64 -1.43 9.15
C PHE A 72 -3.07 -0.96 8.88
N ARG A 73 -3.33 -0.49 7.67
CA ARG A 73 -4.64 0.02 7.24
C ARG A 73 -5.15 -0.77 6.04
N VAL A 74 -6.41 -1.19 6.17
CA VAL A 74 -7.21 -1.76 5.07
C VAL A 74 -8.27 -0.75 4.67
N LYS A 75 -8.46 -0.56 3.36
CA LYS A 75 -9.61 0.13 2.80
C LYS A 75 -10.35 -0.84 1.89
N GLU A 76 -11.60 -1.11 2.23
CA GLU A 76 -12.47 -2.04 1.52
C GLU A 76 -13.38 -1.26 0.56
N ASN A 77 -13.87 -1.92 -0.48
CA ASN A 77 -14.83 -1.37 -1.46
C ASN A 77 -14.37 -0.02 -2.04
N ILE A 78 -13.08 0.10 -2.36
CA ILE A 78 -12.56 1.32 -2.97
C ILE A 78 -12.74 1.27 -4.48
N ASP A 79 -12.96 2.42 -5.09
CA ASP A 79 -12.74 2.65 -6.51
C ASP A 79 -11.46 3.49 -6.67
N PRO A 80 -10.36 2.89 -7.18
CA PRO A 80 -9.10 3.61 -7.36
C PRO A 80 -9.22 4.84 -8.27
N THR A 81 -10.21 4.88 -9.18
CA THR A 81 -10.42 6.00 -10.12
C THR A 81 -10.98 7.24 -9.45
N LEU A 82 -11.64 7.09 -8.28
CA LEU A 82 -12.17 8.21 -7.50
C LEU A 82 -11.10 8.88 -6.61
N SER A 83 -9.91 8.28 -6.48
CA SER A 83 -8.84 8.80 -5.64
C SER A 83 -8.10 9.95 -6.33
N THR A 84 -8.30 11.17 -5.84
CA THR A 84 -7.56 12.37 -6.32
C THR A 84 -6.06 12.33 -5.97
N LYS A 85 -5.64 11.44 -5.08
CA LYS A 85 -4.24 11.26 -4.69
C LYS A 85 -3.53 10.18 -5.47
N LEU A 86 -4.23 9.29 -6.17
CA LEU A 86 -3.61 8.21 -6.94
C LEU A 86 -2.87 8.80 -8.14
N ILE A 87 -1.56 8.55 -8.21
CA ILE A 87 -0.72 8.96 -9.35
C ILE A 87 -0.72 7.86 -10.40
N GLY A 88 -0.62 6.62 -9.97
CA GLY A 88 -0.58 5.46 -10.85
C GLY A 88 -0.49 4.16 -10.09
N ARG A 89 -0.66 3.06 -10.83
CA ARG A 89 -0.54 1.69 -10.33
C ARG A 89 0.15 0.81 -11.36
N ILE A 90 0.89 -0.19 -10.89
CA ILE A 90 1.56 -1.18 -11.72
C ILE A 90 1.09 -2.55 -11.27
N VAL A 91 0.50 -3.34 -12.18
CA VAL A 91 0.16 -4.73 -11.90
C VAL A 91 1.45 -5.54 -11.78
N ILE A 92 1.60 -6.24 -10.66
CA ILE A 92 2.80 -7.00 -10.31
C ILE A 92 2.53 -8.50 -10.18
N GLY A 93 1.27 -8.92 -10.20
CA GLY A 93 0.89 -10.32 -10.12
C GLY A 93 -0.61 -10.52 -9.99
N GLN A 94 -0.98 -11.73 -9.59
CA GLN A 94 -2.37 -12.14 -9.47
C GLN A 94 -2.55 -13.11 -8.30
N VAL A 95 -3.67 -12.99 -7.62
CA VAL A 95 -4.10 -13.92 -6.57
C VAL A 95 -4.97 -15.00 -7.20
N PRO A 96 -4.69 -16.29 -6.95
CA PRO A 96 -5.50 -17.40 -7.46
C PRO A 96 -6.95 -17.36 -6.98
N ASP A 97 -7.81 -18.05 -7.72
CA ASP A 97 -9.18 -18.32 -7.30
C ASP A 97 -9.23 -19.02 -5.93
N GLY A 98 -10.19 -18.61 -5.10
CA GLY A 98 -10.42 -19.20 -3.78
C GLY A 98 -9.72 -18.51 -2.61
N VAL A 99 -8.77 -17.60 -2.87
CA VAL A 99 -8.20 -16.74 -1.82
C VAL A 99 -9.17 -15.60 -1.49
N SER A 100 -9.57 -15.52 -0.22
CA SER A 100 -10.51 -14.49 0.24
C SER A 100 -9.80 -13.18 0.60
N SER A 101 -10.57 -12.10 0.72
CA SER A 101 -10.07 -10.83 1.27
C SER A 101 -9.59 -10.98 2.72
N ALA A 102 -10.17 -11.91 3.49
CA ALA A 102 -9.72 -12.23 4.84
C ALA A 102 -8.34 -12.91 4.85
N ASP A 103 -8.03 -13.76 3.86
CA ASP A 103 -6.71 -14.38 3.71
C ASP A 103 -5.65 -13.33 3.34
N LEU A 104 -5.98 -12.43 2.41
CA LEU A 104 -5.12 -11.30 2.04
C LEU A 104 -4.86 -10.38 3.22
N ARG A 105 -5.90 -10.02 3.97
CA ARG A 105 -5.78 -9.25 5.20
C ARG A 105 -4.86 -9.95 6.21
N SER A 106 -5.08 -11.25 6.46
CA SER A 106 -4.27 -12.05 7.39
C SER A 106 -2.81 -12.14 6.95
N LEU A 107 -2.54 -12.16 5.65
CA LEU A 107 -1.18 -12.14 5.10
C LEU A 107 -0.51 -10.78 5.37
N PHE A 108 -1.19 -9.68 5.05
CA PHE A 108 -0.63 -8.33 5.16
C PHE A 108 -0.51 -7.85 6.62
N GLU A 109 -1.39 -8.30 7.53
CA GLU A 109 -1.28 -8.06 8.97
C GLU A 109 0.00 -8.65 9.58
N ARG A 110 0.56 -9.71 8.97
CA ARG A 110 1.82 -10.33 9.41
C ARG A 110 3.07 -9.65 8.85
N VAL A 111 2.91 -8.66 7.97
CA VAL A 111 4.03 -7.89 7.44
C VAL A 111 4.48 -6.89 8.49
N ASP A 112 5.76 -6.95 8.86
CA ASP A 112 6.33 -6.07 9.87
C ASP A 112 6.09 -4.59 9.53
N LEU A 113 5.51 -3.87 10.49
CA LEU A 113 5.33 -2.42 10.40
C LEU A 113 6.68 -1.71 10.46
N PRO A 114 6.80 -0.52 9.83
CA PRO A 114 8.01 0.27 9.91
C PRO A 114 8.37 0.64 11.36
N VAL A 115 9.65 0.54 11.68
CA VAL A 115 10.19 0.90 13.00
C VAL A 115 10.77 2.30 12.96
N LYS A 116 10.27 3.17 13.85
CA LYS A 116 10.77 4.55 13.99
C LYS A 116 12.23 4.60 14.41
N ASN A 117 12.92 5.65 14.00
CA ASN A 117 14.30 5.95 14.41
C ASN A 117 15.30 4.81 14.15
N ARG A 118 15.00 3.93 13.19
CA ARG A 118 15.90 2.88 12.74
C ARG A 118 16.83 3.40 11.63
N HIS A 119 18.02 2.83 11.54
CA HIS A 119 18.94 3.06 10.43
C HIS A 119 19.11 1.76 9.60
N PRO A 120 18.85 1.77 8.28
CA PRO A 120 18.25 2.87 7.51
C PRO A 120 16.82 3.19 7.98
N GLN A 121 16.35 4.41 7.67
CA GLN A 121 14.99 4.85 7.98
C GLN A 121 13.97 3.92 7.32
N GLN A 122 12.89 3.62 8.03
CA GLN A 122 11.79 2.81 7.53
C GLN A 122 10.53 3.64 7.35
N SER A 123 9.74 3.29 6.34
CA SER A 123 8.52 4.01 5.95
C SER A 123 7.48 3.06 5.31
N CYS A 124 6.38 3.62 4.80
CA CYS A 124 5.41 2.87 4.00
C CYS A 124 6.06 2.10 2.84
N VAL A 125 7.16 2.62 2.28
CA VAL A 125 7.94 1.95 1.23
C VAL A 125 8.55 0.65 1.74
N THR A 126 9.14 0.67 2.94
CA THR A 126 9.69 -0.54 3.58
C THR A 126 8.61 -1.60 3.76
N TRP A 127 7.44 -1.19 4.28
CA TRP A 127 6.31 -2.11 4.44
C TRP A 127 5.83 -2.66 3.09
N THR A 128 5.69 -1.81 2.06
CA THR A 128 5.25 -2.24 0.73
C THR A 128 6.23 -3.23 0.09
N LEU A 129 7.54 -3.02 0.23
CA LEU A 129 8.53 -3.98 -0.23
C LEU A 129 8.43 -5.33 0.50
N ASN A 130 8.24 -5.31 1.82
CA ASN A 130 8.03 -6.52 2.60
C ASN A 130 6.72 -7.24 2.23
N ALA A 131 5.66 -6.48 1.91
CA ALA A 131 4.39 -7.01 1.43
C ALA A 131 4.53 -7.70 0.06
N ILE A 132 5.29 -7.10 -0.87
CA ILE A 132 5.64 -7.73 -2.15
C ILE A 132 6.38 -9.04 -1.92
N GLN A 133 7.36 -9.06 -1.01
CA GLN A 133 8.08 -10.29 -0.66
C GLN A 133 7.15 -11.35 -0.04
N ALA A 134 6.18 -10.96 0.78
CA ALA A 134 5.19 -11.87 1.34
C ALA A 134 4.34 -12.51 0.22
N LEU A 135 3.91 -11.72 -0.76
CA LEU A 135 3.17 -12.20 -1.92
C LEU A 135 4.02 -13.11 -2.83
N GLN A 136 5.30 -12.78 -3.02
CA GLN A 136 6.25 -13.62 -3.76
C GLN A 136 6.47 -14.98 -3.09
N ARG A 137 6.52 -15.04 -1.76
CA ARG A 137 6.59 -16.31 -1.01
C ARG A 137 5.35 -17.18 -1.19
N GLN A 138 4.19 -16.59 -1.48
CA GLN A 138 2.97 -17.31 -1.86
C GLN A 138 2.94 -17.71 -3.35
N GLY A 139 3.87 -17.19 -4.17
CA GLY A 139 3.87 -17.37 -5.62
C GLY A 139 2.84 -16.52 -6.37
N TRP A 140 2.24 -15.51 -5.73
CA TRP A 140 1.20 -14.67 -6.34
C TRP A 140 1.77 -13.47 -7.12
N VAL A 141 3.01 -13.08 -6.81
CA VAL A 141 3.75 -12.02 -7.50
C VAL A 141 5.06 -12.60 -8.02
N GLY A 142 5.42 -12.27 -9.26
CA GLY A 142 6.68 -12.72 -9.86
C GLY A 142 7.90 -12.10 -9.19
N TYR A 143 9.04 -12.78 -9.26
CA TYR A 143 10.32 -12.16 -8.90
C TYR A 143 10.73 -11.19 -10.03
N PRO A 144 11.16 -9.96 -9.71
CA PRO A 144 11.71 -9.08 -10.73
C PRO A 144 12.88 -9.79 -11.42
N GLY A 145 12.70 -10.12 -12.71
CA GLY A 145 13.69 -10.84 -13.52
C GLY A 145 13.35 -12.28 -13.90
N PHE A 146 12.24 -12.86 -13.40
CA PHE A 146 11.75 -14.17 -13.84
C PHE A 146 10.31 -14.04 -14.39
N ASN A 147 10.20 -13.87 -15.70
CA ASN A 147 8.95 -14.06 -16.42
C ASN A 147 8.66 -15.57 -16.49
N TYR A 148 7.64 -16.04 -15.78
CA TYR A 148 7.03 -17.33 -16.09
C TYR A 148 5.99 -17.11 -17.18
N ASN A 149 6.46 -17.08 -18.44
CA ASN A 149 5.61 -17.51 -19.55
C ASN A 149 5.55 -19.04 -19.45
N ASN A 150 4.44 -19.58 -18.97
CA ASN A 150 4.00 -20.94 -19.29
C ASN A 150 2.50 -20.89 -19.54
#